data_AF-A0AAX6MDA1-F1
#
_entry.id   AF-A0AAX6MDA1-F1
#
_cell.length_a   1.000
_cell.length_b   1.000
_cell.length_c   1.000
_cell.angle_alpha   90.00
_cell.angle_beta   90.00
_cell.angle_gamma   90.00
#
_symmetry.space_group_name_H-M   'P 1'
#
loop_
_entity.id
_entity.type
_entity.pdbx_description
1 polymer ?
#
loop_
_entity_poly.entity_id
_entity_poly.type
_entity_poly.pdbx_seq_one_letter_code
_entity_poly.pdbx_strand_id
1 'polypeptide(L)'
;MNVLLSPQPQPPSFFPHQHETNRRSPSRATVCDPELWTRLPPAKLRMSPFHTSMASNRKRKAEDDGDEMSVSPLNSPATQSRQLAPRPSKKVRANELAGRPLSLPRLLETLDITQLRTVLQTICERQPEIGEEVVKSAPKPSVDCALQVLKEYQDKLRDAFPYGDSSSDYTYYRVKQQLIALIDALVDFTHQFLPPNETSANLSLQYLDGATKVAHSLPDWESQSHRHHKENVYYEISQAWALVINEASKKGAGFVLHSGGWDQKLAKHNQQSGGRLGAAISSMAANVGWVGGSSGSSTSNTPGNQSSILDHLMAGNYGAPVPVGRW
;
A
#
# COMPACT_ATOMS: atom_id res chain seq x y z
N MET A 1 -40.69 -39.86 51.41
CA MET A 1 -40.19 -41.25 51.31
C MET A 1 -40.48 -41.76 49.89
N ASN A 2 -39.85 -42.88 49.49
CA ASN A 2 -39.87 -43.51 48.14
C ASN A 2 -38.71 -43.04 47.23
N VAL A 3 -37.45 -43.41 47.49
CA VAL A 3 -36.69 -44.66 47.12
C VAL A 3 -36.70 -45.09 45.65
N LEU A 4 -35.47 -45.34 45.17
CA LEU A 4 -35.04 -45.88 43.86
C LEU A 4 -35.73 -47.20 43.45
N LEU A 5 -35.77 -47.47 42.13
CA LEU A 5 -35.06 -48.63 41.54
C LEU A 5 -34.93 -48.53 39.99
N SER A 6 -33.75 -48.87 39.47
CA SER A 6 -33.56 -49.29 38.06
C SER A 6 -33.57 -50.84 37.99
N PRO A 7 -33.75 -51.46 36.80
CA PRO A 7 -32.65 -52.34 36.36
C PRO A 7 -32.43 -52.56 34.83
N GLN A 8 -31.14 -52.68 34.49
CA GLN A 8 -30.48 -53.60 33.53
C GLN A 8 -30.61 -53.55 31.97
N PRO A 9 -29.61 -54.12 31.22
CA PRO A 9 -29.42 -53.93 29.77
C PRO A 9 -29.20 -55.21 28.89
N GLN A 10 -29.36 -55.05 27.56
CA GLN A 10 -28.61 -55.70 26.42
C GLN A 10 -28.45 -57.26 26.35
N PRO A 11 -27.83 -57.90 25.31
CA PRO A 11 -27.55 -57.60 23.87
C PRO A 11 -28.13 -58.77 22.97
N PRO A 12 -27.51 -59.38 21.92
CA PRO A 12 -26.41 -59.01 20.98
C PRO A 12 -26.63 -59.32 19.48
N SER A 13 -25.53 -59.06 18.72
CA SER A 13 -25.11 -59.69 17.44
C SER A 13 -25.50 -58.98 16.13
N PHE A 14 -24.75 -59.07 15.00
CA PHE A 14 -23.58 -59.89 14.64
C PHE A 14 -22.43 -59.09 13.94
N PHE A 15 -21.23 -59.69 13.92
CA PHE A 15 -20.06 -59.42 13.02
C PHE A 15 -19.99 -60.59 11.96
N PRO A 16 -19.00 -60.77 11.04
CA PRO A 16 -17.66 -60.16 10.93
C PRO A 16 -17.01 -59.96 9.52
N HIS A 17 -15.77 -59.44 9.51
CA HIS A 17 -14.65 -59.75 8.56
C HIS A 17 -14.74 -59.28 7.08
N GLN A 18 -13.65 -59.05 6.31
CA GLN A 18 -12.19 -59.22 6.53
C GLN A 18 -11.32 -58.41 5.54
N HIS A 19 -10.01 -58.41 5.79
CA HIS A 19 -8.87 -58.31 4.85
C HIS A 19 -8.49 -57.01 4.12
N GLU A 20 -7.47 -56.39 4.71
CA GLU A 20 -6.30 -55.78 4.05
C GLU A 20 -5.73 -56.62 2.88
N THR A 21 -5.52 -55.99 1.71
CA THR A 21 -4.50 -56.42 0.74
C THR A 21 -3.83 -55.23 0.04
N ASN A 22 -2.53 -55.36 -0.15
CA ASN A 22 -1.68 -54.49 -0.97
C ASN A 22 -1.59 -55.04 -2.41
N ARG A 23 -1.36 -54.16 -3.39
CA ARG A 23 -0.82 -54.37 -4.76
C ARG A 23 -1.77 -54.31 -5.98
N ARG A 24 -1.27 -53.50 -6.93
CA ARG A 24 -1.24 -53.66 -8.40
C ARG A 24 -2.50 -53.36 -9.23
N SER A 25 -2.32 -52.36 -10.09
CA SER A 25 -3.02 -52.14 -11.37
C SER A 25 -2.97 -53.38 -12.29
N PRO A 26 -3.84 -53.44 -13.31
CA PRO A 26 -3.26 -53.24 -14.65
C PRO A 26 -4.06 -52.36 -15.61
N SER A 27 -3.28 -51.57 -16.35
CA SER A 27 -3.42 -51.07 -17.71
C SER A 27 -4.58 -51.53 -18.60
N ARG A 28 -5.15 -50.56 -19.33
CA ARG A 28 -5.22 -50.65 -20.80
C ARG A 28 -5.04 -49.27 -21.44
N ALA A 29 -3.97 -49.12 -22.24
CA ALA A 29 -3.72 -47.94 -23.08
C ALA A 29 -4.68 -47.94 -24.29
N THR A 30 -4.95 -46.80 -24.93
CA THR A 30 -4.18 -46.21 -26.05
C THR A 30 -5.01 -45.03 -26.62
N VAL A 31 -4.52 -44.01 -27.33
CA VAL A 31 -3.18 -43.47 -27.65
C VAL A 31 -3.39 -42.03 -28.18
N CYS A 32 -2.43 -41.12 -27.92
CA CYS A 32 -1.99 -39.98 -28.77
C CYS A 32 -1.36 -38.84 -27.94
N ASP A 33 -0.22 -39.15 -27.31
CA ASP A 33 0.95 -38.26 -27.29
C ASP A 33 1.96 -38.93 -28.27
N PRO A 34 2.88 -38.23 -28.95
CA PRO A 34 4.04 -37.57 -28.30
C PRO A 34 4.46 -36.24 -29.01
N GLU A 35 5.30 -35.32 -28.55
CA GLU A 35 6.21 -35.10 -27.41
C GLU A 35 6.92 -33.74 -27.67
N LEU A 36 7.76 -33.10 -26.83
CA LEU A 36 8.09 -33.12 -25.40
C LEU A 36 8.89 -31.82 -25.13
N TRP A 37 9.00 -31.39 -23.86
CA TRP A 37 10.26 -31.15 -23.13
C TRP A 37 10.09 -30.10 -22.03
N THR A 38 10.23 -30.52 -20.77
CA THR A 38 10.55 -29.67 -19.62
C THR A 38 11.39 -30.45 -18.60
N ARG A 39 12.13 -29.72 -17.75
CA ARG A 39 12.95 -30.16 -16.58
C ARG A 39 14.37 -30.67 -16.90
N LEU A 40 15.44 -30.39 -16.14
CA LEU A 40 15.73 -29.52 -14.95
C LEU A 40 17.28 -29.23 -14.88
N PRO A 41 17.82 -28.39 -13.96
CA PRO A 41 19.19 -27.82 -13.99
C PRO A 41 20.18 -28.60 -13.06
N PRO A 42 21.36 -28.09 -12.58
CA PRO A 42 22.13 -26.87 -12.92
C PRO A 42 23.63 -27.10 -13.23
N ALA A 43 24.31 -26.13 -13.87
CA ALA A 43 25.78 -26.11 -13.94
C ALA A 43 26.36 -24.68 -13.92
N LYS A 44 27.52 -24.53 -13.28
CA LYS A 44 28.29 -23.27 -13.17
C LYS A 44 29.02 -22.99 -14.49
N LEU A 45 29.06 -21.72 -14.93
CA LEU A 45 30.28 -20.92 -15.11
C LEU A 45 29.98 -19.58 -15.82
N ARG A 46 30.48 -18.47 -15.26
CA ARG A 46 30.61 -17.17 -15.96
C ARG A 46 31.78 -17.26 -16.94
N MET A 47 31.66 -16.63 -18.12
CA MET A 47 32.78 -15.99 -18.83
C MET A 47 32.22 -14.84 -19.70
N SER A 48 33.06 -13.84 -19.96
CA SER A 48 32.73 -12.52 -20.54
C SER A 48 32.96 -12.43 -22.05
N PRO A 49 32.23 -11.56 -22.79
CA PRO A 49 32.53 -11.26 -24.18
C PRO A 49 33.40 -9.99 -24.34
N PHE A 50 34.70 -10.18 -24.49
CA PHE A 50 35.59 -9.24 -25.18
C PHE A 50 36.45 -10.05 -26.13
N HIS A 51 36.35 -9.86 -27.45
CA HIS A 51 37.47 -10.09 -28.36
C HIS A 51 37.30 -9.32 -29.68
N THR A 52 38.29 -8.48 -29.95
CA THR A 52 38.48 -7.71 -31.19
C THR A 52 38.82 -8.63 -32.36
N SER A 53 38.32 -8.32 -33.56
CA SER A 53 38.77 -8.92 -34.82
C SER A 53 39.28 -7.85 -35.78
N MET A 54 40.58 -7.87 -36.08
CA MET A 54 41.18 -7.06 -37.15
C MET A 54 41.12 -7.82 -38.48
N ALA A 55 40.57 -7.21 -39.52
CA ALA A 55 40.71 -7.69 -40.88
C ALA A 55 41.95 -7.05 -41.54
N SER A 56 42.99 -7.83 -41.83
CA SER A 56 44.19 -7.37 -42.54
C SER A 56 44.13 -7.76 -44.01
N ASN A 57 43.91 -6.80 -44.90
CA ASN A 57 43.92 -7.03 -46.35
C ASN A 57 45.36 -7.09 -46.88
N ARG A 58 45.82 -8.29 -47.26
CA ARG A 58 47.11 -8.49 -47.96
C ARG A 58 46.95 -8.53 -49.47
N LYS A 59 47.84 -7.78 -50.12
CA LYS A 59 48.26 -7.79 -51.54
C LYS A 59 47.85 -9.02 -52.37
N ARG A 60 47.33 -8.77 -53.57
CA ARG A 60 47.56 -9.61 -54.75
C ARG A 60 48.54 -8.88 -55.68
N LYS A 61 49.53 -9.60 -56.21
CA LYS A 61 50.35 -9.12 -57.34
C LYS A 61 49.51 -9.16 -58.62
N ALA A 62 49.78 -8.25 -59.54
CA ALA A 62 49.57 -8.46 -60.97
C ALA A 62 50.95 -8.34 -61.63
N GLU A 63 51.23 -9.25 -62.55
CA GLU A 63 52.41 -9.23 -63.42
C GLU A 63 51.86 -8.96 -64.83
N ASP A 64 52.46 -8.00 -65.55
CA ASP A 64 52.22 -7.76 -66.96
C ASP A 64 53.52 -7.21 -67.56
N ASP A 65 53.83 -7.63 -68.79
CA ASP A 65 55.12 -7.50 -69.45
C ASP A 65 54.91 -6.83 -70.81
N GLY A 66 55.75 -5.86 -71.20
CA GLY A 66 55.43 -5.01 -72.36
C GLY A 66 56.27 -3.76 -72.55
N ASP A 67 57.53 -3.97 -72.91
CA ASP A 67 58.35 -3.25 -73.90
C ASP A 67 58.29 -1.71 -74.12
N GLU A 68 59.53 -1.20 -74.18
CA GLU A 68 60.05 -0.14 -75.06
C GLU A 68 59.70 1.36 -74.91
N MET A 69 60.79 2.11 -74.67
CA MET A 69 61.15 3.38 -75.31
C MET A 69 60.35 4.66 -74.97
N SER A 70 60.89 5.43 -74.01
CA SER A 70 61.24 6.84 -74.25
C SER A 70 62.29 7.35 -73.26
N VAL A 71 63.32 7.99 -73.78
CA VAL A 71 64.50 8.49 -73.03
C VAL A 71 64.44 10.00 -72.79
N SER A 72 65.06 10.42 -71.67
CA SER A 72 65.44 11.81 -71.33
C SER A 72 64.35 12.76 -70.77
N PRO A 73 64.72 13.76 -69.93
CA PRO A 73 65.83 13.80 -68.98
C PRO A 73 65.45 14.28 -67.56
N LEU A 74 66.37 14.09 -66.62
CA LEU A 74 66.28 14.56 -65.24
C LEU A 74 66.48 16.09 -65.15
N ASN A 75 65.41 16.86 -64.99
CA ASN A 75 65.32 18.03 -64.09
C ASN A 75 64.02 18.82 -64.28
N SER A 76 63.19 18.88 -63.24
CA SER A 76 62.30 20.03 -62.96
C SER A 76 61.95 20.03 -61.47
N PRO A 77 61.90 21.19 -60.81
CA PRO A 77 61.79 21.27 -59.35
C PRO A 77 60.40 20.83 -58.89
N ALA A 78 60.35 20.22 -57.71
CA ALA A 78 59.11 19.77 -57.10
C ALA A 78 58.11 20.94 -56.91
N THR A 79 57.12 21.03 -57.79
CA THR A 79 55.95 21.87 -57.54
C THR A 79 55.26 21.32 -56.31
N GLN A 80 55.29 22.10 -55.22
CA GLN A 80 54.61 21.77 -53.97
C GLN A 80 53.20 21.25 -54.28
N SER A 81 52.82 20.15 -53.64
CA SER A 81 51.49 19.55 -53.78
C SER A 81 50.44 20.54 -53.30
N ARG A 82 49.97 21.37 -54.23
CA ARG A 82 48.93 22.37 -54.00
C ARG A 82 47.71 21.60 -53.52
N GLN A 83 47.42 21.70 -52.22
CA GLN A 83 46.28 21.02 -51.62
C GLN A 83 45.03 21.49 -52.37
N LEU A 84 44.49 20.61 -53.21
CA LEU A 84 43.19 20.82 -53.82
C LEU A 84 42.21 20.91 -52.65
N ALA A 85 41.62 22.10 -52.47
CA ALA A 85 40.66 22.35 -51.40
C ALA A 85 39.64 21.20 -51.37
N PRO A 86 39.26 20.69 -50.17
CA PRO A 86 38.39 19.54 -50.07
C PRO A 86 37.16 19.76 -50.95
N ARG A 87 37.04 18.96 -52.03
CA ARG A 87 35.86 19.02 -52.91
C ARG A 87 34.66 18.87 -51.99
N PRO A 88 33.71 19.83 -51.97
CA PRO A 88 32.62 19.77 -51.02
C PRO A 88 31.91 18.44 -51.23
N SER A 89 31.98 17.58 -50.21
CA SER A 89 31.32 16.28 -50.20
C SER A 89 29.91 16.52 -50.70
N LYS A 90 29.53 15.89 -51.82
CA LYS A 90 28.18 16.02 -52.36
C LYS A 90 27.26 15.82 -51.18
N LYS A 91 26.53 16.87 -50.79
CA LYS A 91 25.47 16.78 -49.79
C LYS A 91 24.44 15.86 -50.43
N VAL A 92 24.61 14.56 -50.22
CA VAL A 92 23.53 13.59 -50.33
C VAL A 92 22.43 14.27 -49.55
N ARG A 93 21.35 14.65 -50.25
CA ARG A 93 20.16 15.13 -49.57
C ARG A 93 19.82 13.98 -48.64
N ALA A 94 20.06 14.16 -47.35
CA ALA A 94 19.60 13.23 -46.36
C ALA A 94 18.10 13.14 -46.64
N ASN A 95 17.66 11.96 -47.05
CA ASN A 95 16.25 11.72 -47.23
C ASN A 95 15.70 11.61 -45.80
N GLU A 96 15.49 12.76 -45.15
CA GLU A 96 15.05 12.89 -43.75
C GLU A 96 13.62 12.35 -43.53
N LEU A 97 13.02 11.77 -44.58
CA LEU A 97 11.94 10.80 -44.54
C LEU A 97 12.34 9.43 -43.95
N ALA A 98 13.49 9.34 -43.27
CA ALA A 98 13.74 8.27 -42.31
C ALA A 98 12.87 8.51 -41.07
N GLY A 99 11.99 7.57 -40.74
CA GLY A 99 11.04 7.71 -39.62
C GLY A 99 11.75 7.95 -38.28
N ARG A 100 11.75 9.21 -37.83
CA ARG A 100 12.29 9.58 -36.53
C ARG A 100 11.39 8.98 -35.43
N PRO A 101 11.94 8.28 -34.41
CA PRO A 101 11.15 7.80 -33.30
C PRO A 101 10.45 8.97 -32.59
N LEU A 102 9.21 8.73 -32.15
CA LEU A 102 8.39 9.73 -31.48
C LEU A 102 9.10 10.22 -30.21
N SER A 103 9.08 11.54 -29.95
CA SER A 103 9.72 12.09 -28.76
C SER A 103 8.95 11.69 -27.50
N LEU A 104 9.66 11.51 -26.38
CA LEU A 104 9.06 11.07 -25.11
C LEU A 104 7.82 11.90 -24.70
N PRO A 105 7.80 13.25 -24.78
CA PRO A 105 6.60 14.03 -24.43
C PRO A 105 5.38 13.66 -25.31
N ARG A 106 5.60 13.44 -26.62
CA ARG A 106 4.54 13.05 -27.55
C ARG A 106 4.07 11.61 -27.34
N LEU A 107 4.89 10.74 -26.75
CA LEU A 107 4.47 9.41 -26.33
C LEU A 107 3.61 9.50 -25.05
N LEU A 108 4.02 10.34 -24.08
CA LEU A 108 3.25 10.57 -22.85
C LEU A 108 1.88 11.22 -23.12
N GLU A 109 1.76 12.09 -24.13
CA GLU A 109 0.47 12.64 -24.60
C GLU A 109 -0.51 11.57 -25.12
N THR A 110 -0.03 10.39 -25.54
CA THR A 110 -0.88 9.30 -26.06
C THR A 110 -1.31 8.28 -25.02
N LEU A 111 -0.73 8.33 -23.82
CA LEU A 111 -1.03 7.41 -22.73
C LEU A 111 -2.17 7.96 -21.87
N ASP A 112 -3.14 7.10 -21.51
CA ASP A 112 -4.20 7.47 -20.59
C ASP A 112 -3.69 7.61 -19.13
N ILE A 113 -4.49 8.19 -18.25
CA ILE A 113 -4.11 8.46 -16.84
C ILE A 113 -3.77 7.15 -16.10
N THR A 114 -4.43 6.04 -16.41
CA THR A 114 -4.16 4.73 -15.81
C THR A 114 -2.83 4.14 -16.33
N GLN A 115 -2.58 4.21 -17.62
CA GLN A 115 -1.33 3.78 -18.25
C GLN A 115 -0.14 4.61 -17.76
N LEU A 116 -0.29 5.93 -17.64
CA LEU A 116 0.74 6.80 -17.07
C LEU A 116 1.09 6.42 -15.63
N ARG A 117 0.08 6.10 -14.79
CA ARG A 117 0.29 5.61 -13.42
C ARG A 117 1.04 4.27 -13.41
N THR A 118 0.65 3.30 -14.25
CA THR A 118 1.32 2.00 -14.35
C THR A 118 2.77 2.14 -14.84
N VAL A 119 3.02 2.96 -15.86
CA VAL A 119 4.38 3.23 -16.35
C VAL A 119 5.22 3.90 -15.26
N LEU A 120 4.70 4.90 -14.55
CA LEU A 120 5.43 5.54 -13.45
C LEU A 120 5.73 4.55 -12.31
N GLN A 121 4.76 3.74 -11.91
CA GLN A 121 4.93 2.71 -10.89
C GLN A 121 6.06 1.72 -11.25
N THR A 122 6.03 1.16 -12.47
CA THR A 122 7.09 0.22 -12.92
C THR A 122 8.48 0.87 -13.04
N ILE A 123 8.55 2.18 -13.28
CA ILE A 123 9.81 2.94 -13.24
C ILE A 123 10.31 3.05 -11.79
N CYS A 124 9.44 3.43 -10.85
CA CYS A 124 9.79 3.53 -9.43
C CYS A 124 10.20 2.18 -8.81
N GLU A 125 9.54 1.08 -9.18
CA GLU A 125 9.90 -0.29 -8.77
C GLU A 125 11.29 -0.70 -9.27
N ARG A 126 11.69 -0.25 -10.46
CA ARG A 126 13.01 -0.53 -11.04
C ARG A 126 14.10 0.43 -10.55
N GLN A 127 13.73 1.66 -10.19
CA GLN A 127 14.64 2.75 -9.83
C GLN A 127 14.07 3.49 -8.59
N PRO A 128 14.34 2.97 -7.36
CA PRO A 128 13.73 3.50 -6.13
C PRO A 128 14.11 4.96 -5.83
N GLU A 129 15.27 5.43 -6.31
CA GLU A 129 15.70 6.83 -6.22
C GLU A 129 14.69 7.78 -6.88
N ILE A 130 14.12 7.39 -8.03
CA ILE A 130 13.06 8.15 -8.72
C ILE A 130 11.76 8.08 -7.91
N GLY A 131 11.47 6.94 -7.28
CA GLY A 131 10.34 6.80 -6.36
C GLY A 131 10.39 7.80 -5.21
N GLU A 132 11.56 7.98 -4.58
CA GLU A 132 11.75 9.00 -3.54
C GLU A 132 11.55 10.42 -4.06
N GLU A 133 12.05 10.75 -5.26
CA GLU A 133 11.87 12.07 -5.86
C GLU A 133 10.39 12.35 -6.19
N VAL A 134 9.66 11.35 -6.70
CA VAL A 134 8.21 11.42 -6.93
C VAL A 134 7.45 11.64 -5.62
N VAL A 135 7.79 10.92 -4.54
CA VAL A 135 7.14 11.11 -3.22
C VAL A 135 7.47 12.49 -2.62
N LYS A 136 8.67 13.01 -2.81
CA LYS A 136 9.09 14.35 -2.32
C LYS A 136 8.47 15.51 -3.13
N SER A 137 8.18 15.29 -4.41
CA SER A 137 7.60 16.30 -5.32
C SER A 137 6.07 16.25 -5.41
N ALA A 138 5.46 15.10 -5.10
CA ALA A 138 4.01 14.96 -5.06
C ALA A 138 3.38 15.82 -3.93
N PRO A 139 2.27 16.53 -4.21
CA PRO A 139 1.54 17.20 -3.15
C PRO A 139 0.94 16.16 -2.19
N LYS A 140 0.97 16.44 -0.88
CA LYS A 140 0.35 15.59 0.13
C LYS A 140 -1.15 15.38 -0.19
N PRO A 141 -1.69 14.15 -0.03
CA PRO A 141 -3.09 13.89 -0.29
C PRO A 141 -3.97 14.68 0.68
N SER A 142 -4.89 15.49 0.15
CA SER A 142 -5.95 16.11 0.97
C SER A 142 -6.93 15.05 1.47
N VAL A 143 -7.54 15.28 2.64
CA VAL A 143 -8.59 14.43 3.22
C VAL A 143 -9.74 14.23 2.21
N ASP A 144 -10.21 15.29 1.56
CA ASP A 144 -11.30 15.21 0.58
C ASP A 144 -10.93 14.34 -0.64
N CYS A 145 -9.66 14.38 -1.06
CA CYS A 145 -9.15 13.57 -2.16
C CYS A 145 -9.11 12.08 -1.78
N ALA A 146 -8.62 11.75 -0.59
CA ALA A 146 -8.60 10.38 -0.09
C ALA A 146 -10.03 9.82 0.08
N LEU A 147 -10.96 10.60 0.64
CA LEU A 147 -12.36 10.20 0.77
C LEU A 147 -13.07 10.03 -0.58
N GLN A 148 -12.74 10.86 -1.58
CA GLN A 148 -13.25 10.70 -2.95
C GLN A 148 -12.74 9.40 -3.61
N VAL A 149 -11.47 9.04 -3.42
CA VAL A 149 -10.93 7.75 -3.91
C VAL A 149 -11.59 6.57 -3.21
N LEU A 150 -11.80 6.63 -1.89
CA LEU A 150 -12.53 5.58 -1.16
C LEU A 150 -13.98 5.43 -1.65
N LYS A 151 -14.64 6.55 -1.99
CA LYS A 151 -15.97 6.54 -2.59
C LYS A 151 -15.99 5.83 -3.95
N GLU A 152 -14.99 6.05 -4.81
CA GLU A 152 -14.87 5.32 -6.08
C GLU A 152 -14.70 3.81 -5.87
N TYR A 153 -14.02 3.37 -4.81
CA TYR A 153 -13.97 1.95 -4.43
C TYR A 153 -15.31 1.43 -3.90
N GLN A 154 -16.06 2.22 -3.13
CA GLN A 154 -17.43 1.88 -2.72
C GLN A 154 -18.39 1.76 -3.91
N ASP A 155 -18.31 2.69 -4.87
CA ASP A 155 -19.13 2.66 -6.08
C ASP A 155 -18.83 1.39 -6.89
N LYS A 156 -17.53 1.05 -7.12
CA LYS A 156 -17.11 -0.22 -7.74
C LYS A 156 -17.56 -1.46 -6.96
N LEU A 157 -17.60 -1.39 -5.63
CA LEU A 157 -18.11 -2.48 -4.79
C LEU A 157 -19.62 -2.65 -4.97
N ARG A 158 -20.39 -1.56 -4.94
CA ARG A 158 -21.84 -1.56 -5.18
C ARG A 158 -22.18 -2.10 -6.57
N ASP A 159 -21.48 -1.64 -7.59
CA ASP A 159 -21.73 -2.01 -8.99
C ASP A 159 -21.33 -3.47 -9.28
N ALA A 160 -20.55 -4.11 -8.41
CA ALA A 160 -20.21 -5.53 -8.48
C ALA A 160 -21.27 -6.45 -7.83
N PHE A 161 -22.27 -5.92 -7.12
CA PHE A 161 -23.33 -6.75 -6.54
C PHE A 161 -24.24 -7.35 -7.64
N PRO A 162 -24.49 -8.67 -7.63
CA PRO A 162 -25.47 -9.28 -8.52
C PRO A 162 -26.88 -8.86 -8.10
N TYR A 163 -27.81 -8.81 -9.07
CA TYR A 163 -29.23 -8.61 -8.79
C TYR A 163 -29.78 -9.82 -7.99
N GLY A 164 -30.21 -9.58 -6.75
CA GLY A 164 -30.76 -10.62 -5.87
C GLY A 164 -30.39 -10.39 -4.41
N ASP A 165 -30.33 -11.47 -3.64
CA ASP A 165 -29.95 -11.43 -2.23
C ASP A 165 -28.47 -11.06 -2.03
N SER A 166 -28.25 -9.95 -1.34
CA SER A 166 -26.92 -9.40 -1.04
C SER A 166 -26.11 -10.26 -0.07
N SER A 167 -26.74 -11.13 0.71
CA SER A 167 -26.14 -11.75 1.91
C SER A 167 -25.57 -13.15 1.67
N SER A 168 -25.84 -13.75 0.51
CA SER A 168 -25.45 -15.12 0.18
C SER A 168 -23.95 -15.30 -0.08
N ASP A 169 -23.43 -16.51 0.17
CA ASP A 169 -22.02 -16.85 -0.11
C ASP A 169 -21.66 -16.63 -1.59
N TYR A 170 -22.59 -16.89 -2.52
CA TYR A 170 -22.39 -16.59 -3.95
C TYR A 170 -22.11 -15.11 -4.20
N THR A 171 -22.93 -14.23 -3.59
CA THR A 171 -22.76 -12.78 -3.69
C THR A 171 -21.42 -12.35 -3.10
N TYR A 172 -21.00 -12.92 -1.96
CA TYR A 172 -19.68 -12.69 -1.38
C TYR A 172 -18.55 -13.00 -2.38
N TYR A 173 -18.52 -14.19 -3.01
CA TYR A 173 -17.47 -14.53 -3.96
C TYR A 173 -17.43 -13.62 -5.20
N ARG A 174 -18.56 -13.01 -5.59
CA ARG A 174 -18.60 -12.01 -6.67
C ARG A 174 -17.96 -10.68 -6.26
N VAL A 175 -18.30 -10.17 -5.08
CA VAL A 175 -17.85 -8.84 -4.64
C VAL A 175 -16.50 -8.87 -3.90
N LYS A 176 -16.02 -10.05 -3.47
CA LYS A 176 -14.83 -10.24 -2.62
C LYS A 176 -13.62 -9.44 -3.07
N GLN A 177 -13.31 -9.42 -4.37
CA GLN A 177 -12.15 -8.69 -4.90
C GLN A 177 -12.28 -7.17 -4.67
N GLN A 178 -13.48 -6.62 -4.88
CA GLN A 178 -13.74 -5.18 -4.74
C GLN A 178 -13.87 -4.79 -3.26
N LEU A 179 -14.39 -5.69 -2.43
CA LEU A 179 -14.45 -5.55 -0.98
C LEU A 179 -13.04 -5.49 -0.38
N ILE A 180 -12.16 -6.42 -0.75
CA ILE A 180 -10.76 -6.44 -0.29
C ILE A 180 -10.05 -5.16 -0.77
N ALA A 181 -10.17 -4.79 -2.04
CA ALA A 181 -9.55 -3.56 -2.56
C ALA A 181 -10.01 -2.28 -1.84
N LEU A 182 -11.28 -2.19 -1.43
CA LEU A 182 -11.78 -1.09 -0.61
C LEU A 182 -11.20 -1.10 0.82
N ILE A 183 -11.06 -2.29 1.42
CA ILE A 183 -10.51 -2.46 2.77
C ILE A 183 -9.02 -2.10 2.79
N ASP A 184 -8.24 -2.64 1.85
CA ASP A 184 -6.81 -2.37 1.73
C ASP A 184 -6.56 -0.86 1.55
N ALA A 185 -7.26 -0.22 0.61
CA ALA A 185 -7.19 1.23 0.40
C ALA A 185 -7.58 2.04 1.65
N LEU A 186 -8.61 1.60 2.39
CA LEU A 186 -9.04 2.27 3.62
C LEU A 186 -7.97 2.15 4.73
N VAL A 187 -7.31 1.00 4.86
CA VAL A 187 -6.22 0.80 5.82
C VAL A 187 -5.00 1.66 5.44
N ASP A 188 -4.59 1.63 4.17
CA ASP A 188 -3.45 2.42 3.66
C ASP A 188 -3.63 3.93 3.87
N PHE A 189 -4.79 4.48 3.48
CA PHE A 189 -5.09 5.90 3.73
C PHE A 189 -5.21 6.19 5.24
N THR A 190 -5.69 5.24 6.06
CA THR A 190 -5.72 5.44 7.51
C THR A 190 -4.32 5.61 8.09
N HIS A 191 -3.35 4.77 7.71
CA HIS A 191 -1.96 4.92 8.14
C HIS A 191 -1.32 6.25 7.70
N GLN A 192 -1.73 6.82 6.56
CA GLN A 192 -1.25 8.12 6.10
C GLN A 192 -1.74 9.29 6.97
N PHE A 193 -2.94 9.21 7.56
CA PHE A 193 -3.51 10.23 8.44
C PHE A 193 -3.28 9.97 9.93
N LEU A 194 -2.46 8.97 10.28
CA LEU A 194 -2.04 8.69 11.66
C LEU A 194 -0.68 9.29 12.00
N PRO A 195 -0.41 9.58 13.30
CA PRO A 195 0.94 9.87 13.78
C PRO A 195 1.86 8.67 13.51
N PRO A 196 3.11 8.87 13.05
CA PRO A 196 3.83 10.15 12.94
C PRO A 196 3.65 10.89 11.60
N ASN A 197 2.93 10.33 10.63
CA ASN A 197 2.82 10.89 9.27
C ASN A 197 2.04 12.20 9.23
N GLU A 198 0.91 12.24 9.93
CA GLU A 198 0.12 13.45 10.15
C GLU A 198 0.18 13.87 11.62
N THR A 199 0.36 15.17 11.86
CA THR A 199 0.53 15.75 13.20
C THR A 199 -0.67 16.58 13.65
N SER A 200 -1.49 17.03 12.71
CA SER A 200 -2.72 17.77 12.94
C SER A 200 -3.88 16.83 13.30
N ALA A 201 -4.17 16.72 14.59
CA ALA A 201 -5.28 15.91 15.09
C ALA A 201 -6.61 16.23 14.39
N ASN A 202 -6.88 17.49 14.03
CA ASN A 202 -8.12 17.86 13.36
C ASN A 202 -8.24 17.25 11.94
N LEU A 203 -7.14 17.16 11.18
CA LEU A 203 -7.14 16.50 9.86
C LEU A 203 -7.33 15.00 10.01
N SER A 204 -6.63 14.38 10.97
CA SER A 204 -6.80 12.96 11.29
C SER A 204 -8.24 12.63 11.68
N LEU A 205 -8.87 13.42 12.55
CA LEU A 205 -10.26 13.22 13.00
C LEU A 205 -11.27 13.46 11.86
N GLN A 206 -11.03 14.43 10.98
CA GLN A 206 -11.84 14.66 9.79
C GLN A 206 -11.79 13.48 8.82
N TYR A 207 -10.59 12.94 8.56
CA TYR A 207 -10.44 11.72 7.76
C TYR A 207 -11.15 10.53 8.44
N LEU A 208 -10.94 10.34 9.75
CA LEU A 208 -11.52 9.21 10.48
C LEU A 208 -13.06 9.25 10.53
N ASP A 209 -13.70 10.42 10.63
CA ASP A 209 -15.16 10.58 10.47
C ASP A 209 -15.64 10.14 9.07
N GLY A 210 -14.89 10.46 8.02
CA GLY A 210 -15.13 9.95 6.67
C GLY A 210 -14.93 8.44 6.54
N ALA A 211 -13.79 7.91 6.97
CA ALA A 211 -13.47 6.48 6.92
C ALA A 211 -14.44 5.63 7.77
N THR A 212 -14.91 6.15 8.90
CA THR A 212 -15.91 5.48 9.74
C THR A 212 -17.26 5.39 9.02
N LYS A 213 -17.67 6.40 8.24
CA LYS A 213 -18.86 6.31 7.36
C LYS A 213 -18.69 5.28 6.26
N VAL A 214 -17.49 5.14 5.70
CA VAL A 214 -17.17 4.05 4.75
C VAL A 214 -17.34 2.69 5.42
N ALA A 215 -16.81 2.49 6.64
CA ALA A 215 -16.99 1.26 7.41
C ALA A 215 -18.47 0.94 7.73
N HIS A 216 -19.27 1.96 8.06
CA HIS A 216 -20.72 1.80 8.28
C HIS A 216 -21.45 1.29 7.03
N SER A 217 -21.01 1.68 5.84
CA SER A 217 -21.62 1.29 4.55
C SER A 217 -21.26 -0.13 4.07
N LEU A 218 -20.28 -0.78 4.71
CA LEU A 218 -19.85 -2.12 4.30
C LEU A 218 -21.00 -3.13 4.46
N PRO A 219 -21.15 -4.10 3.54
CA PRO A 219 -22.22 -5.10 3.61
C PRO A 219 -22.12 -5.95 4.88
N ASP A 220 -23.27 -6.29 5.45
CA ASP A 220 -23.37 -7.29 6.50
C ASP A 220 -23.63 -8.66 5.87
N TRP A 221 -22.80 -9.64 6.23
CA TRP A 221 -22.88 -11.01 5.72
C TRP A 221 -23.66 -11.90 6.70
N GLU A 222 -24.47 -12.83 6.20
CA GLU A 222 -25.09 -13.84 7.06
C GLU A 222 -24.07 -14.86 7.57
N SER A 223 -23.19 -15.33 6.67
CA SER A 223 -22.09 -16.24 6.98
C SER A 223 -21.11 -15.59 7.96
N GLN A 224 -21.01 -16.14 9.18
CA GLN A 224 -20.04 -15.69 10.18
C GLN A 224 -18.60 -15.71 9.66
N SER A 225 -18.30 -16.59 8.69
CA SER A 225 -17.00 -16.69 8.04
C SER A 225 -16.63 -15.45 7.19
N HIS A 226 -17.57 -14.54 6.89
CA HIS A 226 -17.33 -13.34 6.06
C HIS A 226 -17.50 -12.03 6.83
N ARG A 227 -18.11 -12.06 8.03
CA ARG A 227 -18.27 -10.89 8.92
C ARG A 227 -16.95 -10.30 9.40
N HIS A 228 -15.90 -11.12 9.48
CA HIS A 228 -14.55 -10.72 9.93
C HIS A 228 -14.01 -9.48 9.18
N HIS A 229 -14.34 -9.31 7.88
CA HIS A 229 -13.92 -8.13 7.11
C HIS A 229 -14.38 -6.81 7.75
N LYS A 230 -15.68 -6.70 8.03
CA LYS A 230 -16.29 -5.50 8.63
C LYS A 230 -15.87 -5.34 10.09
N GLU A 231 -15.65 -6.45 10.80
CA GLU A 231 -15.15 -6.46 12.19
C GLU A 231 -13.70 -5.96 12.29
N ASN A 232 -12.81 -6.45 11.41
CA ASN A 232 -11.43 -6.00 11.31
C ASN A 232 -11.35 -4.51 10.96
N VAL A 233 -12.14 -4.04 9.99
CA VAL A 233 -12.20 -2.60 9.65
C VAL A 233 -12.62 -1.75 10.86
N TYR A 234 -13.63 -2.18 11.64
CA TYR A 234 -13.99 -1.46 12.86
C TYR A 234 -12.90 -1.51 13.93
N TYR A 235 -12.18 -2.61 14.06
CA TYR A 235 -11.04 -2.73 14.97
C TYR A 235 -9.94 -1.75 14.60
N GLU A 236 -9.46 -1.76 13.34
CA GLU A 236 -8.41 -0.85 12.86
C GLU A 236 -8.84 0.62 13.01
N ILE A 237 -10.07 0.97 12.61
CA ILE A 237 -10.60 2.34 12.81
C ILE A 237 -10.67 2.68 14.30
N SER A 238 -11.11 1.78 15.18
CA SER A 238 -11.16 2.05 16.62
C SER A 238 -9.78 2.27 17.23
N GLN A 239 -8.75 1.56 16.76
CA GLN A 239 -7.37 1.78 17.18
C GLN A 239 -6.85 3.12 16.64
N ALA A 240 -7.12 3.43 15.37
CA ALA A 240 -6.74 4.69 14.74
C ALA A 240 -7.33 5.91 15.49
N TRP A 241 -8.62 5.89 15.84
CA TRP A 241 -9.24 6.90 16.69
C TRP A 241 -8.55 7.00 18.06
N ALA A 242 -8.32 5.87 18.74
CA ALA A 242 -7.66 5.84 20.05
C ALA A 242 -6.26 6.45 19.99
N LEU A 243 -5.46 6.14 18.96
CA LEU A 243 -4.12 6.70 18.76
C LEU A 243 -4.16 8.22 18.56
N VAL A 244 -5.05 8.73 17.70
CA VAL A 244 -5.18 10.18 17.44
C VAL A 244 -5.63 10.93 18.70
N ILE A 245 -6.58 10.38 19.45
CA ILE A 245 -7.06 10.97 20.72
C ILE A 245 -5.92 11.06 21.75
N ASN A 246 -5.16 9.98 21.93
CA ASN A 246 -4.04 9.92 22.86
C ASN A 246 -2.84 10.77 22.40
N GLU A 247 -2.68 11.02 21.11
CA GLU A 247 -1.67 11.95 20.57
C GLU A 247 -2.09 13.41 20.78
N ALA A 248 -3.37 13.72 20.55
CA ALA A 248 -3.94 15.04 20.74
C ALA A 248 -3.89 15.48 22.22
N SER A 249 -4.21 14.57 23.15
CA SER A 249 -4.21 14.88 24.59
C SER A 249 -2.82 15.23 25.12
N LYS A 250 -1.77 14.48 24.73
CA LYS A 250 -0.36 14.77 25.07
C LYS A 250 0.07 16.17 24.63
N LYS A 251 -0.49 16.69 23.53
CA LYS A 251 -0.19 18.01 22.97
C LYS A 251 -1.05 19.13 23.58
N GLY A 252 -1.83 18.84 24.63
CA GLY A 252 -2.77 19.79 25.24
C GLY A 252 -4.02 20.06 24.38
N ALA A 253 -4.20 19.36 23.26
CA ALA A 253 -5.32 19.57 22.34
C ALA A 253 -6.63 18.90 22.81
N GLY A 254 -6.75 18.52 24.08
CA GLY A 254 -8.00 18.03 24.67
C GLY A 254 -9.16 19.02 24.51
N PHE A 255 -8.87 20.33 24.51
CA PHE A 255 -9.86 21.36 24.18
C PHE A 255 -10.38 21.25 22.73
N VAL A 256 -9.52 20.90 21.76
CA VAL A 256 -9.92 20.73 20.36
C VAL A 256 -10.83 19.50 20.19
N LEU A 257 -10.61 18.44 20.97
CA LEU A 257 -11.47 17.25 20.95
C LEU A 257 -12.90 17.56 21.39
N HIS A 258 -13.06 18.33 22.48
CA HIS A 258 -14.36 18.69 23.03
C HIS A 258 -15.03 19.84 22.25
N SER A 259 -14.31 20.95 22.05
CA SER A 259 -14.82 22.14 21.33
C SER A 259 -15.14 21.85 19.85
N GLY A 260 -14.43 20.89 19.24
CA GLY A 260 -14.72 20.41 17.88
C GLY A 260 -15.93 19.47 17.76
N GLY A 261 -16.60 19.11 18.86
CA GLY A 261 -17.74 18.18 18.87
C GLY A 261 -17.36 16.76 18.40
N TRP A 262 -16.08 16.39 18.48
CA TRP A 262 -15.60 15.07 18.06
C TRP A 262 -16.08 13.96 18.99
N ASP A 263 -16.40 14.31 20.24
CA ASP A 263 -17.05 13.45 21.22
C ASP A 263 -18.46 13.04 20.84
N GLN A 264 -19.32 13.99 20.48
CA GLN A 264 -20.67 13.71 20.01
C GLN A 264 -20.65 12.88 18.72
N LYS A 265 -19.73 13.18 17.78
CA LYS A 265 -19.55 12.39 16.54
C LYS A 265 -19.10 10.96 16.84
N LEU A 266 -18.09 10.77 17.68
CA LEU A 266 -17.58 9.43 18.02
C LEU A 266 -18.63 8.62 18.78
N ALA A 267 -19.36 9.23 19.72
CA ALA A 267 -20.47 8.58 20.41
C ALA A 267 -21.56 8.08 19.43
N LYS A 268 -21.94 8.91 18.45
CA LYS A 268 -22.88 8.51 17.38
C LYS A 268 -22.34 7.36 16.54
N HIS A 269 -21.06 7.39 16.14
CA HIS A 269 -20.45 6.28 15.41
C HIS A 269 -20.37 4.99 16.22
N ASN A 270 -20.09 5.07 17.52
CA ASN A 270 -20.06 3.91 18.40
C ASN A 270 -21.45 3.29 18.59
N GLN A 271 -22.50 4.12 18.69
CA GLN A 271 -23.88 3.64 18.70
C GLN A 271 -24.23 2.94 17.38
N GLN A 272 -23.89 3.55 16.24
CA GLN A 272 -24.18 2.98 14.91
C GLN A 272 -23.39 1.69 14.62
N SER A 273 -22.18 1.54 15.17
CA SER A 273 -21.38 0.31 15.02
C SER A 273 -21.70 -0.78 16.06
N GLY A 274 -22.69 -0.57 16.94
CA GLY A 274 -23.07 -1.55 17.97
C GLY A 274 -22.02 -1.71 19.08
N GLY A 275 -21.29 -0.65 19.43
CA GLY A 275 -20.26 -0.66 20.48
C GLY A 275 -18.85 -1.04 20.02
N ARG A 276 -18.63 -1.26 18.72
CA ARG A 276 -17.34 -1.71 18.17
C ARG A 276 -16.22 -0.66 18.24
N LEU A 277 -16.54 0.62 18.50
CA LEU A 277 -15.57 1.70 18.69
C LEU A 277 -15.24 1.93 20.19
N GLY A 278 -15.45 0.91 21.04
CA GLY A 278 -15.24 1.01 22.48
C GLY A 278 -13.85 1.49 22.90
N ALA A 279 -12.77 1.07 22.23
CA ALA A 279 -11.41 1.51 22.57
C ALA A 279 -11.19 3.01 22.30
N ALA A 280 -11.84 3.55 21.27
CA ALA A 280 -11.84 4.98 20.97
C ALA A 280 -12.62 5.78 22.02
N ILE A 281 -13.81 5.31 22.41
CA ILE A 281 -14.63 5.93 23.47
C ILE A 281 -13.90 5.91 24.82
N SER A 282 -13.29 4.79 25.22
CA SER A 282 -12.49 4.70 26.45
C SER A 282 -11.31 5.66 26.43
N SER A 283 -10.59 5.76 25.30
CA SER A 283 -9.52 6.74 25.13
C SER A 283 -10.04 8.17 25.23
N MET A 284 -11.21 8.46 24.69
CA MET A 284 -11.80 9.79 24.77
C MET A 284 -12.21 10.16 26.20
N ALA A 285 -12.88 9.25 26.92
CA ALA A 285 -13.27 9.46 28.31
C ALA A 285 -12.07 9.74 29.21
N ALA A 286 -10.97 8.98 29.02
CA ALA A 286 -9.73 9.16 29.77
C ALA A 286 -9.03 10.51 29.52
N ASN A 287 -9.20 11.11 28.34
CA ASN A 287 -8.45 12.31 27.92
C ASN A 287 -9.28 13.61 27.92
N VAL A 288 -10.61 13.53 27.75
CA VAL A 288 -11.50 14.70 27.67
C VAL A 288 -12.12 15.05 29.03
N GLY A 289 -12.22 14.09 29.95
CA GLY A 289 -12.81 14.28 31.29
C GLY A 289 -12.17 15.34 32.19
N TRP A 290 -11.02 15.92 31.79
CA TRP A 290 -10.36 17.01 32.51
C TRP A 290 -10.75 18.42 32.02
N VAL A 291 -11.27 18.55 30.79
CA VAL A 291 -11.60 19.86 30.18
C VAL A 291 -13.01 20.33 30.53
N GLY A 292 -13.92 19.40 30.85
CA GLY A 292 -15.30 19.67 31.25
C GLY A 292 -15.44 20.03 32.73
N GLY A 293 -15.05 21.26 33.10
CA GLY A 293 -15.27 21.79 34.45
C GLY A 293 -16.74 22.10 34.77
N SER A 294 -17.60 21.08 34.92
CA SER A 294 -18.88 21.25 35.62
C SER A 294 -19.48 19.95 36.18
N SER A 295 -19.75 19.98 37.49
CA SER A 295 -20.93 19.34 38.11
C SER A 295 -21.13 17.83 38.00
N GLY A 296 -20.47 17.07 38.89
CA GLY A 296 -21.16 16.04 39.67
C GLY A 296 -21.34 14.63 39.07
N SER A 297 -20.27 13.84 39.06
CA SER A 297 -20.40 12.41 39.40
C SER A 297 -19.11 11.87 40.02
N SER A 298 -19.20 11.40 41.26
CA SER A 298 -18.10 10.82 42.02
C SER A 298 -17.66 9.46 41.48
N THR A 299 -16.36 9.29 41.22
CA THR A 299 -15.69 7.98 41.40
C THR A 299 -14.34 8.19 42.08
N SER A 300 -14.17 7.51 43.20
CA SER A 300 -13.04 7.62 44.11
C SER A 300 -11.80 6.85 43.63
N ASN A 301 -10.65 7.53 43.53
CA ASN A 301 -9.38 7.04 44.09
C ASN A 301 -8.25 8.08 43.96
N THR A 302 -7.94 8.79 45.04
CA THR A 302 -6.59 9.25 45.47
C THR A 302 -6.74 10.07 46.77
N PRO A 303 -6.10 9.70 47.89
CA PRO A 303 -6.04 10.55 49.08
C PRO A 303 -4.86 11.53 48.97
N GLY A 304 -5.12 12.85 48.97
CA GLY A 304 -4.03 13.84 49.01
C GLY A 304 -4.37 15.29 48.65
N ASN A 305 -4.88 16.05 49.63
CA ASN A 305 -4.63 17.49 49.80
C ASN A 305 -4.53 18.40 48.55
N GLN A 306 -5.60 18.53 47.76
CA GLN A 306 -5.73 19.65 46.80
C GLN A 306 -6.99 20.52 47.00
N SER A 307 -7.98 20.05 47.75
CA SER A 307 -9.18 20.83 48.07
C SER A 307 -8.96 21.93 49.12
N SER A 308 -7.86 21.93 49.87
CA SER A 308 -7.66 22.88 50.98
C SER A 308 -7.10 24.25 50.57
N ILE A 309 -6.42 24.39 49.43
CA ILE A 309 -5.68 25.63 49.13
C ILE A 309 -6.62 26.80 48.78
N LEU A 310 -7.63 26.56 47.94
CA LEU A 310 -8.62 27.58 47.59
C LEU A 310 -9.53 27.93 48.77
N ASP A 311 -9.97 26.94 49.56
CA ASP A 311 -10.77 27.19 50.77
C ASP A 311 -9.97 27.95 51.84
N HIS A 312 -8.68 27.66 52.04
CA HIS A 312 -7.83 28.45 52.95
C HIS A 312 -7.63 29.90 52.47
N LEU A 313 -7.55 30.12 51.15
CA LEU A 313 -7.47 31.47 50.57
C LEU A 313 -8.79 32.24 50.69
N MET A 314 -9.93 31.58 50.47
CA MET A 314 -11.26 32.20 50.63
C MET A 314 -11.66 32.41 52.09
N ALA A 315 -11.19 31.55 53.01
CA ALA A 315 -11.35 31.72 54.45
C ALA A 315 -10.46 32.84 55.05
N GLY A 316 -9.67 33.54 54.23
CA GLY A 316 -8.89 34.71 54.66
C GLY A 316 -7.72 34.41 55.59
N ASN A 317 -7.31 33.14 55.73
CA ASN A 317 -6.31 32.72 56.72
C ASN A 317 -4.87 32.92 56.20
N TYR A 318 -4.52 34.16 55.90
CA TYR A 318 -3.20 34.55 55.40
C TYR A 318 -2.15 34.60 56.53
N GLY A 319 -1.25 33.62 56.52
CA GLY A 319 0.03 33.68 57.24
C GLY A 319 0.04 33.06 58.64
N ALA A 320 0.64 31.86 58.74
CA ALA A 320 1.34 31.47 59.95
C ALA A 320 2.75 32.09 59.91
N PRO A 321 3.24 32.75 60.98
CA PRO A 321 4.56 33.35 60.99
C PRO A 321 5.65 32.27 60.96
N VAL A 322 6.49 32.29 59.93
CA VAL A 322 7.67 31.41 59.83
C VAL A 322 8.70 31.86 60.89
N PRO A 323 9.13 30.99 61.82
CA PRO A 323 10.16 31.35 62.78
C PRO A 323 11.52 31.43 62.06
N VAL A 324 12.02 32.64 61.84
CA VAL A 324 13.42 32.84 61.47
C VAL A 324 14.29 32.52 62.69
N GLY A 325 15.04 31.42 62.61
CA GLY A 325 15.99 31.01 63.63
C GLY A 325 17.07 32.08 63.84
N ARG A 326 17.55 32.21 65.09
CA ARG A 326 18.65 33.12 65.41
C ARG A 326 19.98 32.50 64.98
N TRP A 327 20.73 33.31 64.24
CA TRP A 327 22.17 33.27 63.95
C TRP A 327 23.01 32.59 65.05
#